data_AF-A0A8T3NKZ6-F1
#
_entry.id   AF-A0A8T3NKZ6-F1
#
_cell.length_a   1.000
_cell.length_b   1.000
_cell.length_c   1.000
_cell.angle_alpha   90.00
_cell.angle_beta   90.00
_cell.angle_gamma   90.00
#
_symmetry.space_group_name_H-M   'P 1'
#
loop_
_entity.id
_entity.type
_entity.pdbx_description
1 polymer ?
#
loop_
_entity_poly.entity_id
_entity_poly.type
_entity_poly.pdbx_seq_one_letter_code
_entity_poly.pdbx_strand_id
1 'polypeptide(L)'
;AWIAHARLAAIPAEERAKFLPQCPDFVIELRSPSDTLRDQQAKMEEYLANGARLGWLLDPKPRRLYVYRAEVPVERLENPATISADPVLPGFVLDLSEIW
;
A
#
# COMPACT_ATOMS: atom_id res chain seq x y z
N ALA A 1 -4.41 -4.96 -1.38
CA ALA A 1 -3.21 -5.36 -0.64
C ALA A 1 -2.67 -6.68 -1.20
N TRP A 2 -1.38 -6.94 -1.03
CA TRP A 2 -0.70 -8.13 -1.55
C TRP A 2 0.30 -8.70 -0.53
N ILE A 3 0.38 -10.03 -0.48
CA ILE A 3 1.35 -10.79 0.33
C ILE A 3 2.11 -11.70 -0.62
N ALA A 4 3.44 -11.78 -0.45
CA ALA A 4 4.27 -12.70 -1.21
C ALA A 4 3.83 -14.15 -1.01
N HIS A 5 3.74 -14.91 -2.10
CA HIS A 5 3.28 -16.30 -2.06
C HIS A 5 4.03 -17.14 -1.01
N ALA A 6 5.36 -16.97 -0.91
CA ALA A 6 6.17 -17.68 0.09
C ALA A 6 5.77 -17.36 1.54
N ARG A 7 5.42 -16.09 1.84
CA ARG A 7 4.95 -15.68 3.16
C ARG A 7 3.55 -16.23 3.45
N LEU A 8 2.67 -16.19 2.45
CA LEU A 8 1.31 -16.74 2.58
C LEU A 8 1.34 -18.28 2.79
N ALA A 9 2.19 -18.98 2.04
CA ALA A 9 2.34 -20.44 2.12
C ALA A 9 2.88 -20.92 3.49
N ALA A 10 3.63 -20.07 4.20
CA ALA A 10 4.13 -20.35 5.55
C ALA A 10 3.04 -20.30 6.64
N ILE A 11 1.86 -19.73 6.35
CA ILE A 11 0.73 -19.68 7.28
C ILE A 11 -0.03 -21.01 7.23
N PRO A 12 -0.38 -21.66 8.36
CA PRO A 12 -1.16 -22.88 8.38
C PRO A 12 -2.49 -22.77 7.63
N ALA A 13 -2.94 -23.86 7.01
CA ALA A 13 -4.12 -23.84 6.12
C ALA A 13 -5.40 -23.41 6.85
N GLU A 14 -5.56 -23.83 8.09
CA GLU A 14 -6.67 -23.48 8.97
C GLU A 14 -6.71 -21.98 9.34
N GLU A 15 -5.54 -21.34 9.43
CA GLU A 15 -5.44 -19.89 9.67
C GLU A 15 -5.64 -19.10 8.39
N ARG A 16 -5.26 -19.65 7.22
CA ARG A 16 -5.52 -19.03 5.91
C ARG A 16 -7.00 -18.92 5.57
N ALA A 17 -7.86 -19.72 6.19
CA ALA A 17 -9.31 -19.68 6.00
C ALA A 17 -10.03 -18.62 6.86
N LYS A 18 -9.30 -17.91 7.73
CA LYS A 18 -9.81 -16.86 8.62
C LYS A 18 -9.26 -15.49 8.20
N PHE A 19 -9.46 -14.47 9.05
CA PHE A 19 -8.70 -13.24 8.93
C PHE A 19 -7.21 -13.55 9.06
N LEU A 20 -6.46 -13.27 7.99
CA LEU A 20 -5.04 -13.59 7.92
C LEU A 20 -4.29 -12.88 9.05
N PRO A 21 -3.58 -13.61 9.93
CA PRO A 21 -2.81 -13.01 11.02
C PRO A 21 -1.46 -12.48 10.50
N GLN A 22 -1.47 -11.76 9.38
CA GLN A 22 -0.27 -11.34 8.67
C GLN A 22 -0.46 -9.97 8.03
N CYS A 23 0.43 -9.03 8.36
CA CYS A 23 0.52 -7.75 7.66
C CYS A 23 0.92 -7.97 6.18
N PRO A 24 0.27 -7.30 5.21
CA PRO A 24 0.65 -7.34 3.80
C PRO A 24 2.08 -6.87 3.53
N ASP A 25 2.71 -7.38 2.47
CA ASP A 25 3.98 -6.82 1.96
C ASP A 25 3.76 -5.46 1.30
N PHE A 26 2.65 -5.34 0.57
CA PHE A 26 2.30 -4.15 -0.20
C PHE A 26 0.83 -3.79 -0.02
N VAL A 27 0.57 -2.52 0.34
CA VAL A 27 -0.78 -1.96 0.48
C VAL A 27 -1.01 -0.79 -0.46
N ILE A 28 -2.23 -0.67 -0.97
CA ILE A 28 -2.70 0.50 -1.72
C ILE A 28 -4.00 0.93 -1.05
N GLU A 29 -4.07 2.19 -0.63
CA GLU A 29 -5.23 2.84 -0.06
C GLU A 29 -5.66 3.96 -1.01
N LEU A 30 -6.95 4.00 -1.35
CA LEU A 30 -7.55 5.06 -2.14
C LEU A 30 -8.40 5.92 -1.21
N ARG A 31 -8.03 7.19 -1.02
CA ARG A 31 -8.77 8.09 -0.15
C ARG A 31 -10.16 8.37 -0.73
N SER A 32 -11.21 8.07 0.02
CA SER A 32 -12.58 8.39 -0.35
C SER A 32 -12.95 9.84 0.02
N PRO A 33 -14.07 10.38 -0.50
CA PRO A 33 -14.51 11.75 -0.17
C PRO A 33 -14.81 11.99 1.32
N SER A 34 -15.17 10.95 2.07
CA SER A 34 -15.46 11.04 3.51
C SER A 34 -14.23 10.92 4.40
N ASP A 35 -13.12 10.44 3.86
CA ASP A 35 -11.91 10.22 4.64
C ASP A 35 -11.11 11.52 4.78
N THR A 36 -10.54 11.74 5.97
CA THR A 36 -9.54 12.80 6.12
C THR A 36 -8.18 12.29 5.64
N LEU A 37 -7.35 13.20 5.11
CA LEU A 37 -5.98 12.84 4.75
C LEU A 37 -5.21 12.29 5.96
N ARG A 38 -5.36 12.94 7.11
CA ARG A 38 -4.64 12.61 8.33
C ARG A 38 -4.93 11.19 8.80
N ASP A 39 -6.20 10.78 8.79
CA ASP A 39 -6.58 9.43 9.24
C ASP A 39 -6.02 8.36 8.30
N GLN A 40 -6.07 8.61 6.99
CA GLN A 40 -5.44 7.71 6.02
C GLN A 40 -3.92 7.64 6.19
N GLN A 41 -3.25 8.77 6.41
CA GLN A 41 -1.81 8.78 6.65
C GLN A 41 -1.45 8.01 7.94
N ALA A 42 -2.24 8.15 9.01
CA ALA A 42 -2.05 7.38 10.23
C ALA A 42 -2.22 5.86 10.00
N LYS A 43 -3.21 5.46 9.18
CA LYS A 43 -3.41 4.06 8.77
C LYS A 43 -2.21 3.52 7.97
N MET A 44 -1.59 4.35 7.12
CA MET A 44 -0.38 3.96 6.40
C MET A 44 0.82 3.73 7.34
N GLU A 45 0.98 4.58 8.35
CA GLU A 45 2.00 4.39 9.40
C GLU A 45 1.74 3.10 10.21
N GLU A 46 0.48 2.78 10.51
CA GLU A 46 0.11 1.51 11.14
C GLU A 46 0.52 0.30 10.29
N TYR A 47 0.31 0.35 8.97
CA TYR A 47 0.78 -0.72 8.08
C TYR A 47 2.31 -0.86 8.12
N LEU A 48 3.06 0.24 8.05
CA LEU A 48 4.51 0.20 8.16
C LEU A 48 4.98 -0.38 9.50
N ALA A 49 4.38 0.06 10.60
CA ALA A 49 4.69 -0.42 11.95
C ALA A 49 4.43 -1.93 12.12
N ASN A 50 3.47 -2.48 11.37
CA ASN A 50 3.14 -3.91 11.39
C ASN A 50 3.92 -4.74 10.34
N GLY A 51 4.83 -4.12 9.57
CA GLY A 51 5.74 -4.82 8.67
C GLY A 51 5.41 -4.75 7.18
N ALA A 52 4.52 -3.84 6.77
CA ALA A 52 4.38 -3.51 5.36
C ALA A 52 5.69 -2.93 4.80
N ARG A 53 6.07 -3.39 3.61
CA ARG A 53 7.33 -2.98 2.96
C ARG A 53 7.11 -1.82 1.99
N LEU A 54 5.91 -1.73 1.42
CA LEU A 54 5.49 -0.66 0.54
C LEU A 54 4.03 -0.30 0.84
N GLY A 55 3.74 0.99 0.85
CA GLY A 55 2.38 1.50 0.94
C GLY A 55 2.16 2.66 -0.02
N TRP A 56 1.05 2.64 -0.76
CA TRP A 56 0.60 3.76 -1.58
C TRP A 56 -0.69 4.32 -1.03
N LEU A 57 -0.71 5.61 -0.72
CA LEU A 57 -1.94 6.35 -0.46
C LEU A 57 -2.23 7.27 -1.64
N LEU A 58 -3.29 6.94 -2.36
CA LEU A 58 -3.80 7.68 -3.50
C LEU A 58 -4.82 8.70 -3.02
N ASP A 59 -4.60 9.97 -3.36
CA ASP A 59 -5.51 11.09 -3.09
C ASP A 59 -6.00 11.69 -4.42
N PRO A 60 -7.15 11.24 -4.95
CA PRO A 60 -7.60 11.60 -6.31
C PRO A 60 -7.93 13.07 -6.49
N LYS A 61 -8.47 13.72 -5.46
CA LYS A 61 -8.96 15.10 -5.57
C LYS A 61 -7.84 16.10 -5.95
N PRO A 62 -6.67 16.10 -5.27
CA PRO A 62 -5.49 16.83 -5.72
C PRO A 62 -4.58 16.03 -6.65
N ARG A 63 -4.95 14.80 -7.04
CA ARG A 63 -4.14 13.86 -7.84
C ARG A 63 -2.75 13.64 -7.24
N ARG A 64 -2.70 13.22 -5.98
CA ARG A 64 -1.44 13.00 -5.26
C ARG A 64 -1.28 11.54 -4.90
N LEU A 65 -0.03 11.08 -4.96
CA LEU A 65 0.37 9.79 -4.44
C LEU A 65 1.38 10.01 -3.30
N TYR A 66 1.13 9.38 -2.16
CA TYR A 66 2.08 9.28 -1.07
C TYR A 66 2.64 7.86 -1.03
N VAL A 67 3.97 7.74 -1.03
CA VAL A 67 4.68 6.47 -1.03
C VAL A 67 5.37 6.27 0.31
N TYR A 68 4.98 5.19 0.97
CA TYR A 68 5.42 4.76 2.29
C TYR A 68 6.37 3.57 2.15
N ARG A 69 7.54 3.68 2.77
CA ARG A 69 8.57 2.63 2.85
C ARG A 69 9.21 2.70 4.23
N ALA A 70 9.67 1.57 4.75
CA ALA A 70 10.31 1.52 6.06
C ALA A 70 11.57 2.41 6.10
N GLU A 71 11.76 3.10 7.23
CA GLU A 71 12.97 3.87 7.56
C GLU A 71 13.33 5.01 6.60
N VAL A 72 12.42 5.40 5.71
CA VAL A 72 12.59 6.54 4.81
C VAL A 72 11.43 7.52 4.95
N PRO A 73 11.67 8.83 4.74
CA PRO A 73 10.60 9.81 4.71
C PRO A 73 9.56 9.46 3.63
N VAL A 74 8.29 9.78 3.93
CA VAL A 74 7.19 9.63 2.98
C VAL A 74 7.46 10.47 1.73
N GLU A 75 7.48 9.83 0.57
CA GLU A 75 7.61 10.51 -0.71
C GLU A 75 6.22 10.96 -1.19
N ARG A 76 6.11 12.19 -1.69
CA ARG A 76 4.88 12.72 -2.26
C ARG A 76 5.10 13.06 -3.72
N LEU A 77 4.31 12.44 -4.59
CA LEU A 77 4.31 12.66 -6.03
C LEU A 77 3.06 13.43 -6.44
N GLU A 78 3.26 14.50 -7.21
CA GLU A 78 2.16 15.30 -7.78
C GLU A 78 1.81 14.77 -9.17
N ASN A 79 0.55 14.39 -9.35
CA ASN A 79 -0.04 13.89 -10.58
C ASN A 79 0.85 12.91 -11.38
N PRO A 80 1.43 11.87 -10.74
CA PRO A 80 2.20 10.87 -11.48
C PRO A 80 1.29 10.11 -12.44
N ALA A 81 1.79 9.81 -13.64
CA ALA A 81 1.10 8.96 -14.62
C ALA A 81 1.17 7.49 -14.24
N THR A 82 2.33 7.03 -13.75
CA THR A 82 2.56 5.63 -13.38
C THR A 82 3.43 5.52 -12.13
N ILE A 83 3.35 4.38 -11.44
CA ILE A 83 4.26 4.05 -10.32
C ILE A 83 4.61 2.55 -10.32
N SER A 84 5.88 2.21 -10.13
CA SER A 84 6.36 0.83 -9.98
C SER A 84 6.39 0.40 -8.52
N ALA A 85 5.98 -0.84 -8.26
CA ALA A 85 6.10 -1.50 -6.95
C ALA A 85 7.41 -2.29 -6.78
N ASP A 86 8.34 -2.18 -7.71
CA ASP A 86 9.66 -2.79 -7.57
C ASP A 86 10.41 -2.22 -6.35
N PRO A 87 11.17 -3.06 -5.60
CA PRO A 87 11.33 -4.51 -5.78
C PRO A 87 10.33 -5.34 -4.96
N VAL A 88 9.33 -4.73 -4.32
CA VAL A 88 8.42 -5.43 -3.38
C VAL A 88 7.44 -6.33 -4.10
N LEU A 89 6.85 -5.85 -5.20
CA LEU A 89 6.03 -6.66 -6.12
C LEU A 89 6.65 -6.57 -7.52
N PRO A 90 7.56 -7.50 -7.88
CA PRO A 90 8.35 -7.39 -9.09
C PRO A 90 7.52 -7.29 -10.37
N GLY A 91 7.83 -6.29 -11.20
CA GLY A 91 7.19 -6.07 -12.51
C GLY A 91 5.78 -5.49 -12.46
N PHE A 92 5.25 -5.17 -11.28
CA PHE A 92 3.97 -4.49 -11.18
C PHE A 92 4.13 -2.98 -11.33
N VAL A 93 3.44 -2.43 -12.31
CA VAL A 93 3.32 -0.99 -12.55
C VAL A 93 1.84 -0.64 -12.56
N LEU A 94 1.47 0.38 -11.79
CA LEU A 94 0.11 0.91 -11.78
C LEU A 94 0.06 2.16 -12.66
N ASP A 95 -0.84 2.16 -13.64
CA ASP A 95 -1.25 3.35 -14.37
C ASP A 95 -2.28 4.12 -13.54
N LEU A 96 -1.95 5.35 -13.19
CA LEU A 96 -2.75 6.22 -12.33
C LEU A 96 -3.65 7.14 -13.16
N SER A 97 -3.46 7.21 -14.47
CA SER A 97 -4.31 8.02 -15.35
C SER A 97 -5.77 7.56 -15.38
N GLU A 98 -6.03 6.29 -15.07
CA GLU A 98 -7.39 5.73 -14.93
C GLU A 98 -8.03 5.99 -13.56
N ILE A 99 -7.27 6.49 -12.58
CA ILE A 99 -7.72 6.72 -11.19
C ILE A 99 -8.07 8.19 -10.93
N TRP A 100 -7.37 9.11 -11.61
CA TRP A 100 -7.44 10.56 -11.40
C TRP A 100 -8.51 11.30 -12.22
#